data_AF-A0A177QEP2-F1
#
_entry.id   AF-A0A177QEP2-F1
#
_cell.length_a   1.000
_cell.length_b   1.000
_cell.length_c   1.000
_cell.angle_alpha   90.00
_cell.angle_beta   90.00
_cell.angle_gamma   90.00
#
_symmetry.space_group_name_H-M   'P 1'
#
loop_
_entity.id
_entity.type
_entity.pdbx_description
1 polymer ?
#
loop_
_entity_poly.entity_id
_entity_poly.type
_entity_poly.pdbx_seq_one_letter_code
_entity_poly.pdbx_strand_id
1 'polypeptide(L)'
;MSDDNMVRVATFTVAKVFPPDDPLAIDLLRLMAAYNDVRQVAEWMEPPSGTPSGKVGVDIDRMKLGFLYRALFGILHEAFQVFGSMQTPDFKRVAEGMTPDGKAALYRLRCAGDDLRSQLAHSRNKAIFHYEHDEFVRALTRYVTIFSEKAKTESRFIFKGHVAWYLLPESLRDLIVFDFHTSDDLAKTGEKVGGFLRRVIVVHSDMKTFLEEMMVAYLEDRKLSDEFQIATV
;
A
#
# COMPACT_ATOMS: atom_id res chain seq x y z
N MET A 1 -19.43 -24.23 -15.89
CA MET A 1 -19.31 -23.33 -14.73
C MET A 1 -17.86 -23.48 -14.27
N SER A 2 -17.05 -22.42 -14.36
CA SER A 2 -15.63 -22.51 -13.97
C SER A 2 -15.52 -22.70 -12.46
N ASP A 3 -14.55 -23.50 -12.02
CA ASP A 3 -14.21 -23.74 -10.59
C ASP A 3 -13.74 -22.46 -9.85
N ASP A 4 -13.71 -21.30 -10.50
CA ASP A 4 -13.16 -20.03 -9.99
C ASP A 4 -13.93 -19.42 -8.80
N ASN A 5 -15.09 -19.95 -8.42
CA ASN A 5 -15.88 -19.45 -7.29
C ASN A 5 -15.83 -20.35 -6.05
N MET A 6 -15.05 -21.42 -6.06
CA MET A 6 -14.99 -22.35 -4.94
C MET A 6 -14.09 -21.79 -3.81
N VAL A 7 -14.67 -21.57 -2.63
CA VAL A 7 -13.91 -21.08 -1.47
C VAL A 7 -13.21 -22.25 -0.80
N ARG A 8 -11.89 -22.15 -0.60
CA ARG A 8 -11.12 -23.14 0.16
C ARG A 8 -10.69 -22.54 1.48
N VAL A 9 -10.90 -23.30 2.57
CA VAL A 9 -10.53 -22.91 3.93
C VAL A 9 -9.47 -23.88 4.42
N ALA A 10 -8.32 -23.34 4.82
CA ALA A 10 -7.26 -24.10 5.46
C ALA A 10 -7.25 -23.81 6.97
N THR A 11 -7.28 -24.84 7.80
CA THR A 11 -7.17 -24.74 9.27
C THR A 11 -5.91 -25.44 9.75
N PHE A 12 -5.32 -24.91 10.83
CA PHE A 12 -4.08 -25.44 11.41
C PHE A 12 -3.96 -25.08 12.90
N THR A 13 -3.07 -25.77 13.62
CA THR A 13 -2.80 -25.46 15.03
C THR A 13 -1.78 -24.31 15.14
N VAL A 14 -2.24 -23.12 15.55
CA VAL A 14 -1.42 -21.90 15.59
C VAL A 14 -0.10 -22.08 16.33
N ALA A 15 -0.11 -22.62 17.55
CA ALA A 15 1.10 -22.77 18.37
C ALA A 15 2.12 -23.75 17.79
N LYS A 16 1.71 -24.63 16.86
CA LYS A 16 2.64 -25.54 16.16
C LYS A 16 3.21 -24.91 14.90
N VAL A 17 2.37 -24.20 14.15
CA VAL A 17 2.76 -23.64 12.85
C VAL A 17 3.47 -22.30 12.97
N PHE A 18 3.06 -21.47 13.93
CA PHE A 18 3.66 -20.17 14.19
C PHE A 18 4.00 -20.02 15.67
N PRO A 19 4.98 -20.78 16.19
CA PRO A 19 5.37 -20.68 17.58
C PRO A 19 6.07 -19.32 17.84
N PRO A 20 5.84 -18.68 19.00
CA PRO A 20 6.32 -17.31 19.26
C PRO A 20 7.83 -17.18 19.43
N ASP A 21 8.54 -18.31 19.59
CA ASP A 21 9.99 -18.40 19.69
C ASP A 21 10.70 -18.61 18.34
N ASP A 22 9.95 -18.81 17.24
CA ASP A 22 10.47 -18.81 15.87
C ASP A 22 10.36 -17.39 15.26
N PRO A 23 11.47 -16.63 15.12
CA PRO A 23 11.43 -15.26 14.62
C PRO A 23 10.93 -15.18 13.17
N LEU A 24 11.23 -16.19 12.35
CA LEU A 24 10.80 -16.22 10.95
C LEU A 24 9.28 -16.40 10.87
N ALA A 25 8.71 -17.23 11.74
CA ALA A 25 7.27 -17.41 11.85
C ALA A 25 6.55 -16.10 12.17
N ILE A 26 7.08 -15.34 13.14
CA ILE A 26 6.54 -14.03 13.52
C ILE A 26 6.65 -13.03 12.37
N ASP A 27 7.77 -12.98 11.67
CA ASP A 27 7.93 -12.06 10.54
C ASP A 27 7.03 -12.41 9.35
N LEU A 28 6.79 -13.70 9.08
CA LEU A 28 5.81 -14.14 8.09
C LEU A 28 4.40 -13.68 8.45
N LEU A 29 3.98 -13.83 9.71
CA LEU A 29 2.68 -13.32 10.18
C LEU A 29 2.56 -11.80 10.02
N ARG A 30 3.63 -11.06 10.31
CA ARG A 30 3.66 -9.59 10.13
C ARG A 30 3.50 -9.21 8.65
N LEU A 31 4.13 -9.93 7.73
CA LEU A 31 3.96 -9.70 6.29
C LEU A 31 2.57 -10.11 5.79
N MET A 32 2.00 -11.20 6.28
CA MET A 32 0.61 -11.60 5.96
C MET A 32 -0.39 -10.53 6.42
N ALA A 33 -0.19 -9.96 7.61
CA ALA A 33 -1.00 -8.85 8.09
C ALA A 33 -0.87 -7.62 7.17
N ALA A 34 0.35 -7.23 6.83
CA ALA A 34 0.57 -6.11 5.91
C ALA A 34 -0.02 -6.35 4.52
N TYR A 35 0.06 -7.58 3.99
CA TYR A 35 -0.59 -7.97 2.75
C TYR A 35 -2.11 -7.81 2.82
N ASN A 36 -2.74 -8.27 3.91
CA ASN A 36 -4.18 -8.10 4.12
C ASN A 36 -4.58 -6.62 4.19
N ASP A 37 -3.79 -5.78 4.86
CA ASP A 37 -4.04 -4.35 4.92
C ASP A 37 -3.94 -3.69 3.54
N VAL A 38 -2.92 -4.03 2.74
CA VAL A 38 -2.80 -3.55 1.34
C VAL A 38 -4.02 -3.95 0.53
N ARG A 39 -4.41 -5.22 0.61
CA ARG A 39 -5.59 -5.75 -0.08
C ARG A 39 -6.85 -4.98 0.33
N GLN A 40 -7.07 -4.77 1.63
CA GLN A 40 -8.25 -4.09 2.13
C GLN A 40 -8.34 -2.64 1.66
N VAL A 41 -7.20 -1.93 1.65
CA VAL A 41 -7.14 -0.56 1.13
C VAL A 41 -7.39 -0.55 -0.38
N ALA A 42 -6.87 -1.52 -1.14
CA ALA A 42 -7.13 -1.64 -2.56
C ALA A 42 -8.62 -1.88 -2.86
N GLU A 43 -9.30 -2.72 -2.08
CA GLU A 43 -10.75 -2.93 -2.16
C GLU A 43 -11.53 -1.62 -1.89
N TRP A 44 -11.07 -0.78 -0.95
CA TRP A 44 -11.69 0.53 -0.69
C TRP A 44 -11.41 1.58 -1.76
N MET A 45 -10.42 1.37 -2.61
CA MET A 45 -10.16 2.25 -3.77
C MET A 45 -11.17 2.00 -4.89
N GLU A 46 -11.92 0.89 -4.86
CA GLU A 46 -13.03 0.68 -5.77
C GLU A 46 -14.15 1.69 -5.45
N PRO A 47 -14.72 2.35 -6.48
CA PRO A 47 -15.74 3.36 -6.26
C PRO A 47 -16.97 2.74 -5.57
N PRO A 48 -17.39 3.23 -4.39
CA PRO A 48 -18.55 2.69 -3.72
C PRO A 48 -19.81 2.93 -4.55
N SER A 49 -20.73 1.96 -4.53
CA SER A 49 -22.06 2.13 -5.11
C SER A 49 -22.76 3.33 -4.45
N GLY A 50 -23.15 4.32 -5.26
CA GLY A 50 -23.86 5.51 -4.78
C GLY A 50 -23.03 6.78 -4.58
N THR A 51 -21.81 6.89 -5.13
CA THR A 51 -21.16 8.21 -5.26
C THR A 51 -22.08 9.19 -6.00
N PRO A 52 -22.28 10.43 -5.51
CA PRO A 52 -23.01 11.46 -6.23
C PRO A 52 -22.46 11.62 -7.66
N SER A 53 -23.32 11.63 -8.67
CA SER A 53 -22.89 11.87 -10.04
C SER A 53 -22.43 13.32 -10.23
N GLY A 54 -21.49 13.55 -11.16
CA GLY A 54 -20.99 14.88 -11.51
C GLY A 54 -19.78 15.36 -10.70
N LYS A 55 -19.41 16.64 -10.89
CA LYS A 55 -18.13 17.22 -10.44
C LYS A 55 -17.88 17.11 -8.94
N VAL A 56 -18.92 17.23 -8.12
CA VAL A 56 -18.84 17.15 -6.65
C VAL A 56 -18.49 15.73 -6.19
N GLY A 57 -19.06 14.69 -6.81
CA GLY A 57 -18.71 13.31 -6.50
C GLY A 57 -17.28 12.97 -6.87
N VAL A 58 -16.83 13.44 -8.04
CA VAL A 58 -15.42 13.29 -8.48
C VAL A 58 -14.46 13.95 -7.49
N ASP A 59 -14.78 15.15 -7.00
CA ASP A 59 -13.96 15.85 -6.02
C ASP A 59 -13.88 15.10 -4.68
N ILE A 60 -15.01 14.55 -4.18
CA ILE A 60 -15.04 13.73 -2.95
C ILE A 60 -14.25 12.43 -3.13
N ASP A 61 -14.44 11.72 -4.24
CA ASP A 61 -13.76 10.45 -4.49
C ASP A 61 -12.26 10.63 -4.66
N ARG A 62 -11.82 11.74 -5.29
CA ARG A 62 -10.42 12.12 -5.31
C ARG A 62 -9.84 12.29 -3.90
N MET A 63 -10.56 12.93 -2.98
CA MET A 63 -10.10 13.09 -1.59
C MET A 63 -9.97 11.74 -0.86
N LYS A 64 -10.96 10.86 -1.02
CA LYS A 64 -10.89 9.50 -0.47
C LYS A 64 -9.69 8.75 -1.02
N LEU A 65 -9.48 8.83 -2.33
CA LEU A 65 -8.35 8.19 -3.00
C LEU A 65 -7.01 8.73 -2.46
N GLY A 66 -6.90 10.05 -2.26
CA GLY A 66 -5.73 10.68 -1.62
C GLY A 66 -5.44 10.18 -0.20
N PHE A 67 -6.45 9.89 0.60
CA PHE A 67 -6.29 9.22 1.90
C PHE A 67 -5.83 7.76 1.74
N LEU A 68 -6.52 6.98 0.89
CA LEU A 68 -6.21 5.57 0.67
C LEU A 68 -4.79 5.37 0.13
N TYR A 69 -4.32 6.26 -0.74
CA TYR A 69 -2.93 6.29 -1.18
C TYR A 69 -1.95 6.38 -0.01
N ARG A 70 -2.20 7.30 0.92
CA ARG A 70 -1.32 7.49 2.08
C ARG A 70 -1.33 6.28 2.99
N ALA A 71 -2.51 5.72 3.26
CA ALA A 71 -2.63 4.48 4.03
C ALA A 71 -1.78 3.36 3.38
N LEU A 72 -1.91 3.20 2.06
CA LEU A 72 -1.17 2.23 1.26
C LEU A 72 0.34 2.44 1.31
N PHE A 73 0.82 3.68 1.18
CA PHE A 73 2.23 4.01 1.39
C PHE A 73 2.70 3.63 2.81
N GLY A 74 1.93 3.99 3.84
CA GLY A 74 2.27 3.66 5.22
C GLY A 74 2.40 2.15 5.45
N ILE A 75 1.44 1.37 4.93
CA ILE A 75 1.46 -0.10 5.05
C ILE A 75 2.66 -0.69 4.30
N LEU A 76 2.91 -0.26 3.06
CA LEU A 76 4.05 -0.75 2.29
C LEU A 76 5.39 -0.42 2.96
N HIS A 77 5.52 0.76 3.57
CA HIS A 77 6.70 1.10 4.36
C HIS A 77 6.96 0.07 5.45
N GLU A 78 5.94 -0.21 6.27
CA GLU A 78 6.06 -1.17 7.37
C GLU A 78 6.33 -2.59 6.83
N ALA A 79 5.69 -3.00 5.74
CA ALA A 79 5.96 -4.28 5.07
C ALA A 79 7.44 -4.40 4.65
N PHE A 80 8.02 -3.36 4.05
CA PHE A 80 9.43 -3.36 3.65
C PHE A 80 10.41 -3.25 4.82
N GLN A 81 9.97 -2.74 5.98
CA GLN A 81 10.76 -2.82 7.21
C GLN A 81 10.82 -4.26 7.74
N VAL A 82 9.68 -4.96 7.78
CA VAL A 82 9.63 -6.39 8.14
C VAL A 82 10.49 -7.20 7.17
N PHE A 83 10.30 -7.01 5.86
CA PHE A 83 11.07 -7.71 4.85
C PHE A 83 12.58 -7.44 4.95
N GLY A 84 12.96 -6.22 5.36
CA GLY A 84 14.34 -5.86 5.67
C GLY A 84 14.89 -6.58 6.89
N SER A 85 14.11 -6.71 7.98
CA SER A 85 14.54 -7.43 9.20
C SER A 85 14.64 -8.94 9.00
N MET A 86 13.85 -9.50 8.07
CA MET A 86 13.82 -10.93 7.77
C MET A 86 15.09 -11.48 7.14
N GLN A 87 16.08 -10.68 6.71
CA GLN A 87 17.24 -11.13 5.92
C GLN A 87 18.28 -11.95 6.73
N THR A 88 17.81 -12.82 7.63
CA THR A 88 18.60 -13.71 8.49
C THR A 88 19.12 -14.93 7.72
N PRO A 89 20.12 -15.66 8.26
CA PRO A 89 20.56 -16.93 7.68
C PRO A 89 19.43 -17.96 7.58
N ASP A 90 18.54 -18.01 8.59
CA ASP A 90 17.41 -18.94 8.60
C ASP A 90 16.43 -18.65 7.46
N PHE A 91 16.08 -17.38 7.27
CA PHE A 91 15.27 -16.96 6.14
C PHE A 91 15.89 -17.35 4.79
N LYS A 92 17.19 -17.11 4.60
CA LYS A 92 17.88 -17.43 3.34
C LYS A 92 17.81 -18.93 3.03
N ARG A 93 18.00 -19.76 4.05
CA ARG A 93 17.91 -21.22 3.94
C ARG A 93 16.50 -21.68 3.57
N VAL A 94 15.46 -21.15 4.22
CA VAL A 94 14.06 -21.48 3.85
C VAL A 94 13.74 -20.97 2.43
N ALA A 95 14.21 -19.78 2.07
CA ALA A 95 14.02 -19.21 0.73
C ALA A 95 14.66 -20.03 -0.40
N GLU A 96 15.65 -20.88 -0.11
CA GLU A 96 16.21 -21.83 -1.09
C GLU A 96 15.20 -22.91 -1.50
N GLY A 97 14.24 -23.24 -0.63
CA GLY A 97 13.17 -24.20 -0.90
C GLY A 97 12.08 -23.68 -1.85
N MET A 98 11.99 -22.36 -2.07
CA MET A 98 10.99 -21.80 -2.98
C MET A 98 11.21 -22.20 -4.44
N THR A 99 10.12 -22.25 -5.21
CA THR A 99 10.16 -22.43 -6.67
C THR A 99 10.86 -21.26 -7.38
N PRO A 100 11.18 -21.38 -8.68
CA PRO A 100 11.71 -20.27 -9.46
C PRO A 100 10.81 -19.01 -9.42
N ASP A 101 9.49 -19.17 -9.39
CA ASP A 101 8.54 -18.06 -9.35
C ASP A 101 8.60 -17.33 -8.01
N GLY A 102 8.64 -18.06 -6.89
CA GLY A 102 8.83 -17.50 -5.56
C GLY A 102 10.16 -16.75 -5.41
N LYS A 103 11.24 -17.32 -5.95
CA LYS A 103 12.57 -16.66 -5.99
C LYS A 103 12.56 -15.40 -6.85
N ALA A 104 11.86 -15.42 -7.98
CA ALA A 104 11.71 -14.25 -8.85
C ALA A 104 10.90 -13.14 -8.18
N ALA A 105 9.79 -13.49 -7.51
CA ALA A 105 9.00 -12.55 -6.70
C ALA A 105 9.83 -11.94 -5.57
N LEU A 106 10.59 -12.77 -4.83
CA LEU A 106 11.52 -12.30 -3.80
C LEU A 106 12.54 -11.30 -4.33
N TYR A 107 13.12 -11.57 -5.50
CA TYR A 107 14.06 -10.65 -6.15
C TYR A 107 13.39 -9.32 -6.52
N ARG A 108 12.21 -9.35 -7.13
CA ARG A 108 11.47 -8.14 -7.49
C ARG A 108 11.09 -7.32 -6.26
N LEU A 109 10.67 -7.94 -5.17
CA LEU A 109 10.41 -7.26 -3.90
C LEU A 109 11.66 -6.57 -3.35
N ARG A 110 12.83 -7.22 -3.39
CA ARG A 110 14.09 -6.58 -2.99
C ARG A 110 14.37 -5.32 -3.80
N CYS A 111 14.25 -5.39 -5.12
CA CYS A 111 14.46 -4.24 -6.00
C CYS A 111 13.42 -3.12 -5.77
N ALA A 112 12.15 -3.50 -5.62
CA ALA A 112 11.07 -2.55 -5.38
C ALA A 112 11.21 -1.83 -4.04
N GLY A 113 11.70 -2.51 -3.01
CA GLY A 113 11.95 -1.93 -1.70
C GLY A 113 12.93 -0.76 -1.74
N ASP A 114 13.98 -0.83 -2.55
CA ASP A 114 14.97 0.25 -2.68
C ASP A 114 14.39 1.49 -3.38
N ASP A 115 13.64 1.29 -4.47
CA ASP A 115 12.94 2.36 -5.20
C ASP A 115 11.86 3.02 -4.32
N LEU A 116 11.00 2.19 -3.73
CA LEU A 116 9.91 2.64 -2.87
C LEU A 116 10.44 3.32 -1.62
N ARG A 117 11.54 2.87 -0.99
CA ARG A 117 12.11 3.55 0.20
C ARG A 117 12.42 5.01 -0.06
N SER A 118 12.90 5.37 -1.26
CA SER A 118 13.16 6.78 -1.60
C SER A 118 11.86 7.59 -1.59
N GLN A 119 10.79 7.04 -2.15
CA GLN A 119 9.46 7.67 -2.22
C GLN A 119 8.73 7.62 -0.86
N LEU A 120 8.92 6.55 -0.08
CA LEU A 120 8.36 6.29 1.24
C LEU A 120 9.02 7.15 2.32
N ALA A 121 10.31 7.44 2.18
CA ALA A 121 11.01 8.41 3.03
C ALA A 121 10.40 9.81 2.90
N HIS A 122 9.93 10.18 1.70
CA HIS A 122 9.16 11.39 1.48
C HIS A 122 7.70 11.26 1.93
N SER A 123 7.09 10.07 1.87
CA SER A 123 5.70 9.87 2.33
C SER A 123 5.55 9.76 3.85
N ARG A 124 6.60 9.39 4.58
CA ARG A 124 6.75 9.58 6.05
C ARG A 124 7.20 10.99 6.41
N ASN A 125 7.18 11.94 5.46
CA ASN A 125 7.30 13.35 5.81
C ASN A 125 6.20 13.67 6.83
N LYS A 126 6.65 14.03 8.03
CA LYS A 126 6.08 15.00 8.95
C LYS A 126 4.80 15.72 8.48
N ALA A 127 4.75 16.30 7.29
CA ALA A 127 3.54 16.94 6.77
C ALA A 127 2.33 16.02 6.53
N ILE A 128 2.54 14.78 6.10
CA ILE A 128 1.51 13.89 5.53
C ILE A 128 0.67 13.23 6.62
N PHE A 129 1.34 12.79 7.69
CA PHE A 129 0.73 12.14 8.85
C PHE A 129 0.78 12.98 10.14
N HIS A 130 1.72 13.91 10.26
CA HIS A 130 1.93 14.70 11.48
C HIS A 130 1.50 16.18 11.34
N TYR A 131 1.04 16.59 10.16
CA TYR A 131 0.51 17.94 9.88
C TYR A 131 1.45 19.08 10.28
N GLU A 132 2.76 18.94 10.03
CA GLU A 132 3.74 19.97 10.35
C GLU A 132 3.41 21.32 9.70
N HIS A 133 3.44 22.36 10.53
CA HIS A 133 3.07 23.72 10.15
C HIS A 133 3.86 24.24 8.95
N ASP A 134 5.18 24.17 9.02
CA ASP A 134 6.07 24.76 8.02
C ASP A 134 5.94 24.09 6.64
N GLU A 135 5.61 22.80 6.60
CA GLU A 135 5.39 22.08 5.35
C GLU A 135 4.10 22.52 4.66
N PHE A 136 3.03 22.76 5.42
CA PHE A 136 1.79 23.32 4.88
C PHE A 136 1.98 24.76 4.42
N VAL A 137 2.76 25.56 5.14
CA VAL A 137 3.13 26.92 4.70
C VAL A 137 3.88 26.85 3.36
N ARG A 138 4.93 26.02 3.26
CA ARG A 138 5.68 25.81 2.00
C ARG A 138 4.78 25.32 0.87
N ALA A 139 3.91 24.36 1.12
CA ALA A 139 2.98 23.83 0.13
C ALA A 139 1.98 24.87 -0.32
N LEU A 140 1.44 25.69 0.59
CA LEU A 140 0.52 26.77 0.24
C LEU A 140 1.21 27.85 -0.57
N THR A 141 2.43 28.26 -0.18
CA THR A 141 3.23 29.20 -0.98
C THR A 141 3.47 28.66 -2.38
N ARG A 142 3.89 27.38 -2.52
CA ARG A 142 4.04 26.72 -3.83
C ARG A 142 2.73 26.70 -4.61
N TYR A 143 1.62 26.32 -3.97
CA TYR A 143 0.30 26.31 -4.60
C TYR A 143 -0.04 27.70 -5.17
N VAL A 144 0.09 28.75 -4.36
CA VAL A 144 -0.18 30.12 -4.80
C VAL A 144 0.76 30.56 -5.93
N THR A 145 2.05 30.22 -5.88
CA THR A 145 3.03 30.57 -6.92
C THR A 145 2.81 29.81 -8.23
N ILE A 146 2.54 28.51 -8.18
CA ILE A 146 2.28 27.70 -9.38
C ILE A 146 0.97 28.14 -10.04
N PHE A 147 -0.01 28.57 -9.23
CA PHE A 147 -1.31 29.02 -9.71
C PHE A 147 -1.47 30.54 -9.75
N SER A 148 -0.39 31.34 -9.63
CA SER A 148 -0.46 32.81 -9.62
C SER A 148 -0.89 33.39 -10.96
N GLU A 149 -0.58 32.70 -12.08
CA GLU A 149 -1.11 33.06 -13.40
C GLU A 149 -2.61 32.70 -13.57
N LYS A 150 -3.16 31.88 -12.68
CA LYS A 150 -4.60 31.60 -12.54
C LYS A 150 -5.17 32.37 -11.35
N ALA A 151 -5.24 33.70 -11.43
CA ALA A 151 -5.80 34.60 -10.43
C ALA A 151 -7.30 34.38 -10.05
N LYS A 152 -7.87 33.19 -10.29
CA LYS A 152 -9.21 32.75 -9.88
C LYS A 152 -9.21 31.27 -9.45
N THR A 153 -8.15 30.78 -8.82
CA THR A 153 -8.11 29.39 -8.35
C THR A 153 -8.97 29.26 -7.08
N GLU A 154 -10.28 29.14 -7.29
CA GLU A 154 -11.25 28.90 -6.22
C GLU A 154 -11.07 27.48 -5.67
N SER A 155 -10.75 27.37 -4.38
CA SER A 155 -10.97 26.12 -3.65
C SER A 155 -12.39 26.08 -3.11
N ARG A 156 -12.88 24.89 -2.77
CA ARG A 156 -14.26 24.67 -2.35
C ARG A 156 -14.32 23.95 -1.01
N PHE A 157 -15.39 24.22 -0.28
CA PHE A 157 -15.90 23.34 0.76
C PHE A 157 -17.13 22.64 0.20
N ILE A 158 -17.21 21.32 0.36
CA ILE A 158 -18.40 20.55 -0.02
C ILE A 158 -19.12 20.16 1.25
N PHE A 159 -20.43 20.36 1.32
CA PHE A 159 -21.26 19.97 2.46
C PHE A 159 -22.27 18.89 2.02
N LYS A 160 -22.39 17.81 2.79
CA LYS A 160 -23.41 16.75 2.62
C LYS A 160 -23.93 16.36 4.00
N GLY A 161 -25.15 16.80 4.32
CA GLY A 161 -25.68 16.68 5.68
C GLY A 161 -24.80 17.46 6.67
N HIS A 162 -24.35 16.79 7.74
CA HIS A 162 -23.48 17.39 8.76
C HIS A 162 -21.97 17.22 8.47
N VAL A 163 -21.60 16.70 7.30
CA VAL A 163 -20.21 16.45 6.92
C VAL A 163 -19.73 17.52 5.96
N ALA A 164 -18.52 18.03 6.20
CA ALA A 164 -17.82 18.97 5.33
C ALA A 164 -16.52 18.34 4.78
N TRP A 165 -16.25 18.55 3.50
CA TRP A 165 -15.00 18.20 2.83
C TRP A 165 -14.25 19.47 2.44
N TYR A 166 -12.96 19.52 2.78
CA TYR A 166 -12.08 20.67 2.55
C TYR A 166 -11.07 20.36 1.45
N LEU A 167 -11.24 20.91 0.25
CA LEU A 167 -10.45 20.51 -0.92
C LEU A 167 -9.04 21.11 -0.95
N LEU A 168 -8.86 22.32 -0.39
CA LEU A 168 -7.54 22.97 -0.36
C LEU A 168 -6.52 22.15 0.43
N PRO A 169 -6.77 21.71 1.69
CA PRO A 169 -5.83 20.88 2.43
C PRO A 169 -5.40 19.60 1.70
N GLU A 170 -6.30 18.93 0.99
CA GLU A 170 -5.94 17.75 0.20
C GLU A 170 -5.09 18.10 -1.01
N SER A 171 -5.37 19.21 -1.69
CA SER A 171 -4.52 19.70 -2.80
C SER A 171 -3.11 20.05 -2.33
N LEU A 172 -2.97 20.65 -1.14
CA LEU A 172 -1.67 20.94 -0.54
C LEU A 172 -0.93 19.66 -0.16
N ARG A 173 -1.65 18.65 0.36
CA ARG A 173 -1.08 17.34 0.66
C ARG A 173 -0.59 16.62 -0.59
N ASP A 174 -1.33 16.66 -1.70
CA ASP A 174 -0.86 16.10 -2.98
C ASP A 174 0.48 16.73 -3.39
N LEU A 175 0.62 18.06 -3.29
CA LEU A 175 1.88 18.75 -3.59
C LEU A 175 3.04 18.28 -2.70
N ILE A 176 2.77 17.97 -1.43
CA ILE A 176 3.78 17.49 -0.49
C ILE A 176 4.14 16.03 -0.76
N VAL A 177 3.14 15.15 -0.93
CA VAL A 177 3.32 13.70 -1.12
C VAL A 177 4.08 13.40 -2.41
N PHE A 178 3.72 14.08 -3.50
CA PHE A 178 4.31 13.81 -4.81
C PHE A 178 5.43 14.79 -5.20
N ASP A 179 5.80 15.66 -4.26
CA ASP A 179 6.83 16.68 -4.39
C ASP A 179 6.74 17.49 -5.70
N PHE A 180 5.59 18.10 -5.92
CA PHE A 180 5.33 18.90 -7.12
C PHE A 180 5.85 20.33 -6.92
N HIS A 181 6.68 20.78 -7.86
CA HIS A 181 7.30 22.11 -7.81
C HIS A 181 6.84 23.03 -8.94
N THR A 182 6.25 22.47 -10.00
CA THR A 182 5.91 23.21 -11.22
C THR A 182 4.46 23.01 -11.67
N SER A 183 3.96 23.87 -12.57
CA SER A 183 2.66 23.70 -13.22
C SER A 183 2.57 22.40 -14.04
N ASP A 184 3.69 21.99 -14.63
CA ASP A 184 3.79 20.78 -15.44
C ASP A 184 3.69 19.52 -14.57
N ASP A 185 4.23 19.56 -13.34
CA ASP A 185 4.06 18.48 -12.38
C ASP A 185 2.60 18.23 -12.05
N LEU A 186 1.83 19.31 -11.89
CA LEU A 186 0.39 19.25 -11.61
C LEU A 186 -0.41 18.72 -12.79
N ALA A 187 -0.06 19.12 -14.02
CA ALA A 187 -0.66 18.54 -15.22
C ALA A 187 -0.40 17.02 -15.32
N LYS A 188 0.75 16.56 -14.83
CA LYS A 188 1.16 15.14 -14.78
C LYS A 188 0.70 14.40 -13.53
N THR A 189 -0.13 15.01 -12.66
CA THR A 189 -0.60 14.36 -11.42
C THR A 189 -1.24 13.00 -11.70
N GLY A 190 -2.15 12.93 -12.67
CA GLY A 190 -2.82 11.67 -13.02
C GLY A 190 -1.85 10.59 -13.50
N GLU A 191 -0.83 10.97 -14.26
CA GLU A 191 0.21 10.05 -14.74
C GLU A 191 1.08 9.54 -13.58
N LYS A 192 1.54 10.44 -12.70
CA LYS A 192 2.38 10.09 -11.54
C LYS A 192 1.62 9.22 -10.54
N VAL A 193 0.36 9.56 -10.27
CA VAL A 193 -0.55 8.79 -9.41
C VAL A 193 -0.83 7.41 -10.03
N GLY A 194 -1.18 7.35 -11.31
CA GLY A 194 -1.41 6.08 -12.02
C GLY A 194 -0.15 5.22 -12.11
N GLY A 195 1.01 5.84 -12.31
CA GLY A 195 2.32 5.16 -12.26
C GLY A 195 2.60 4.55 -10.89
N PHE A 196 2.31 5.28 -9.82
CA PHE A 196 2.41 4.76 -8.46
C PHE A 196 1.46 3.59 -8.22
N LEU A 197 0.16 3.71 -8.55
CA LEU A 197 -0.79 2.61 -8.43
C LEU A 197 -0.31 1.34 -9.12
N ARG A 198 0.18 1.47 -10.36
CA ARG A 198 0.70 0.32 -11.10
C ARG A 198 1.86 -0.34 -10.36
N ARG A 199 2.78 0.44 -9.79
CA ARG A 199 3.87 -0.11 -8.96
C ARG A 199 3.33 -0.84 -7.74
N VAL A 200 2.36 -0.26 -7.04
CA VAL A 200 1.73 -0.92 -5.89
C VAL A 200 1.07 -2.24 -6.28
N ILE A 201 0.31 -2.26 -7.36
CA ILE A 201 -0.36 -3.48 -7.84
C ILE A 201 0.67 -4.58 -8.12
N VAL A 202 1.80 -4.23 -8.76
CA VAL A 202 2.90 -5.17 -9.01
C VAL A 202 3.50 -5.65 -7.69
N VAL A 203 3.82 -4.76 -6.76
CA VAL A 203 4.37 -5.12 -5.45
C VAL A 203 3.42 -6.00 -4.65
N HIS A 204 2.13 -5.70 -4.66
CA HIS A 204 1.11 -6.50 -4.00
C HIS A 204 1.01 -7.90 -4.61
N SER A 205 1.05 -8.01 -5.94
CA SER A 205 1.09 -9.30 -6.64
C SER A 205 2.36 -10.08 -6.29
N ASP A 206 3.52 -9.42 -6.25
CA ASP A 206 4.78 -10.06 -5.88
C ASP A 206 4.80 -10.48 -4.41
N MET A 207 4.21 -9.68 -3.50
CA MET A 207 4.02 -10.04 -2.09
C MET A 207 3.14 -11.27 -1.95
N LYS A 208 2.04 -11.38 -2.71
CA LYS A 208 1.18 -12.55 -2.72
C LYS A 208 1.98 -13.80 -3.11
N THR A 209 2.62 -13.79 -4.29
CA THR A 209 3.40 -14.94 -4.78
C THR A 209 4.51 -15.30 -3.81
N PHE A 210 5.23 -14.31 -3.29
CA PHE A 210 6.27 -14.54 -2.28
C PHE A 210 5.69 -15.20 -1.02
N LEU A 211 4.59 -14.70 -0.46
CA LEU A 211 3.99 -15.25 0.76
C LEU A 211 3.49 -16.69 0.56
N GLU A 212 2.86 -16.98 -0.58
CA GLU A 212 2.38 -18.33 -0.92
C GLU A 212 3.56 -19.32 -1.00
N GLU A 213 4.59 -18.97 -1.76
CA GLU A 213 5.77 -19.81 -1.97
C GLU A 213 6.64 -19.96 -0.72
N MET A 214 6.84 -18.85 0.01
CA MET A 214 7.61 -18.84 1.25
C MET A 214 6.91 -19.64 2.34
N MET A 215 5.57 -19.61 2.38
CA MET A 215 4.80 -20.41 3.33
C MET A 215 4.95 -21.90 3.03
N VAL A 216 4.87 -22.31 1.77
CA VAL A 216 5.11 -23.72 1.38
C VAL A 216 6.52 -24.16 1.80
N ALA A 217 7.54 -23.37 1.43
CA ALA A 217 8.93 -23.69 1.79
C ALA A 217 9.15 -23.73 3.31
N TYR A 218 8.52 -22.82 4.06
CA TYR A 218 8.56 -22.80 5.52
C TYR A 218 7.95 -24.08 6.13
N LEU A 219 6.78 -24.52 5.63
CA LEU A 219 6.12 -25.72 6.12
C LEU A 219 6.93 -26.98 5.84
N GLU A 220 7.52 -27.10 4.66
CA GLU A 220 8.39 -28.22 4.31
C GLU A 220 9.64 -28.25 5.19
N ASP A 221 10.28 -27.09 5.37
CA ASP A 221 11.48 -26.96 6.19
C ASP A 221 11.25 -27.36 7.65
N ARG A 222 10.13 -26.91 8.22
CA ARG A 222 9.73 -27.19 9.61
C ARG A 222 9.02 -28.54 9.76
N LYS A 223 8.76 -29.26 8.67
CA LYS A 223 8.01 -30.53 8.62
C LYS A 223 6.60 -30.41 9.20
N LEU A 224 5.90 -29.34 8.81
CA LEU A 224 4.58 -28.95 9.30
C LEU A 224 3.44 -29.17 8.27
N SER A 225 3.73 -29.74 7.10
CA SER A 225 2.73 -29.89 6.03
C SER A 225 1.48 -30.66 6.45
N ASP A 226 1.62 -31.64 7.36
CA ASP A 226 0.51 -32.47 7.87
C ASP A 226 -0.37 -31.75 8.90
N GLU A 227 0.00 -30.54 9.34
CA GLU A 227 -0.77 -29.75 10.31
C GLU A 227 -1.90 -28.94 9.67
N PHE A 228 -2.01 -28.94 8.33
CA PHE A 228 -3.02 -28.20 7.58
C PHE A 228 -4.18 -29.11 7.13
N GLN A 229 -5.41 -28.69 7.43
CA GLN A 229 -6.63 -29.33 6.93
C GLN A 229 -7.33 -28.39 5.95
N ILE A 230 -7.58 -28.83 4.72
CA ILE A 230 -8.23 -28.01 3.69
C ILE A 230 -9.65 -28.52 3.44
N ALA A 231 -10.63 -27.64 3.63
CA ALA A 231 -12.03 -27.87 3.30
C ALA A 231 -12.47 -26.96 2.15
N THR A 232 -13.38 -27.45 1.32
CA THR A 232 -14.12 -26.64 0.34
C THR A 232 -15.43 -26.17 0.99
N VAL A 233 -15.74 -24.88 0.87
CA VAL A 233 -16.94 -24.23 1.42
C VAL A 233 -17.76 -23.59 0.30
#